data_AF-A5ZR01-F1
#
_entry.id   AF-A5ZR01-F1
#
_cell.length_a   1.000
_cell.length_b   1.000
_cell.length_c   1.000
_cell.angle_alpha   90.00
_cell.angle_beta   90.00
_cell.angle_gamma   90.00
#
_symmetry.space_group_name_H-M   'P 1'
#
loop_
_entity.id
_entity.type
_entity.pdbx_description
1 polymer ?
#
loop_
_entity_poly.entity_id
_entity_poly.type
_entity_poly.pdbx_seq_one_letter_code
_entity_poly.pdbx_strand_id
1 'polypeptide(L)'
;MDGLQFEHRCAELLRYRGFHKVAVTKGSGDQGVDILAQKNGIKYGIQCKYYSYPVGNKAIQEAYAGADFYDCDVAMVMTNSTFTRQARELADKLGVELWEHCSPNGSSSVISRLMRIFNLFS
;
A
#
# COMPACT_ATOMS: atom_id res chain seq x y z
N MET A 1 -7.10 -16.03 -1.96
CA MET A 1 -7.12 -14.56 -2.07
C MET A 1 -6.82 -14.20 -3.51
N ASP A 2 -7.66 -13.39 -4.14
CA ASP A 2 -7.41 -12.79 -5.46
C ASP A 2 -6.89 -11.35 -5.30
N GLY A 3 -6.61 -10.68 -6.42
CA GLY A 3 -6.08 -9.31 -6.44
C GLY A 3 -7.02 -8.30 -5.77
N LEU A 4 -8.31 -8.34 -6.09
CA LEU A 4 -9.31 -7.44 -5.52
C LEU A 4 -9.45 -7.63 -4.00
N GLN A 5 -9.46 -8.87 -3.53
CA GLN A 5 -9.45 -9.17 -2.10
C GLN A 5 -8.19 -8.62 -1.43
N PHE A 6 -7.04 -8.67 -2.10
CA PHE A 6 -5.80 -8.11 -1.59
C PHE A 6 -5.85 -6.57 -1.50
N GLU A 7 -6.41 -5.88 -2.50
CA GLU A 7 -6.63 -4.43 -2.47
C GLU A 7 -7.48 -4.00 -1.26
N HIS A 8 -8.58 -4.71 -1.00
CA HIS A 8 -9.41 -4.45 0.19
C HIS A 8 -8.64 -4.65 1.50
N ARG A 9 -7.73 -5.63 1.59
CA ARG A 9 -6.88 -5.82 2.76
C ARG A 9 -5.82 -4.74 2.91
N CYS A 10 -5.21 -4.30 1.82
CA CYS A 10 -4.32 -3.14 1.82
C CYS A 10 -5.06 -1.90 2.33
N ALA A 11 -6.31 -1.68 1.90
CA ALA A 11 -7.13 -0.58 2.40
C ALA A 11 -7.39 -0.66 3.91
N GLU A 12 -7.67 -1.85 4.45
CA GLU A 12 -7.80 -2.06 5.91
C GLU A 12 -6.48 -1.79 6.64
N LEU A 13 -5.35 -2.27 6.12
CA LEU A 13 -4.03 -2.02 6.69
C LEU A 13 -3.69 -0.53 6.71
N LEU A 14 -3.99 0.20 5.63
CA LEU A 14 -3.81 1.64 5.56
C LEU A 14 -4.64 2.36 6.63
N ARG A 15 -5.93 1.99 6.79
CA ARG A 15 -6.78 2.53 7.87
C ARG A 15 -6.18 2.26 9.25
N TYR A 16 -5.70 1.04 9.50
CA TYR A 16 -5.03 0.68 10.75
C TYR A 16 -3.75 1.49 10.99
N ARG A 17 -3.02 1.86 9.93
CA ARG A 17 -1.81 2.69 9.96
C ARG A 17 -2.09 4.19 9.98
N GLY A 18 -3.34 4.59 10.21
CA GLY A 18 -3.74 5.99 10.40
C GLY A 18 -3.99 6.77 9.12
N PHE A 19 -4.12 6.10 7.97
CA PHE A 19 -4.65 6.75 6.76
C PHE A 19 -6.17 6.93 6.88
N HIS A 20 -6.67 8.00 6.29
CA HIS A 20 -8.08 8.33 6.22
C HIS A 20 -8.52 8.56 4.77
N LYS A 21 -9.83 8.67 4.53
CA LYS A 21 -10.45 8.74 3.19
C LYS A 21 -9.96 7.62 2.25
N VAL A 22 -9.73 6.42 2.79
CA VAL A 22 -9.24 5.26 2.05
C VAL A 22 -10.36 4.68 1.18
N ALA A 23 -10.18 4.74 -0.14
CA ALA A 23 -11.12 4.25 -1.15
C ALA A 23 -10.40 3.34 -2.15
N VAL A 24 -10.93 2.12 -2.35
CA VAL A 24 -10.50 1.22 -3.44
C VAL A 24 -11.15 1.73 -4.73
N THR A 25 -10.37 1.84 -5.80
CA THR A 25 -10.83 2.33 -7.11
C THR A 25 -11.60 1.24 -7.87
N LYS A 26 -12.11 1.56 -9.05
CA LYS A 26 -12.75 0.57 -9.91
C LYS A 26 -11.64 -0.13 -10.69
N GLY A 27 -11.49 -1.45 -10.55
CA GLY A 27 -10.39 -2.21 -11.16
C GLY A 27 -10.29 -2.23 -12.70
N SER A 28 -11.05 -1.41 -13.43
CA SER A 28 -10.85 -1.16 -14.86
C SER A 28 -10.80 0.34 -15.12
N GLY A 29 -9.76 0.80 -15.80
CA GLY A 29 -9.55 2.20 -16.17
C GLY A 29 -8.99 3.09 -15.07
N ASP A 30 -8.47 2.50 -13.99
CA ASP A 30 -7.91 3.17 -12.81
C ASP A 30 -6.47 3.70 -13.00
N GLN A 31 -5.92 3.62 -14.20
CA GLN A 31 -4.55 4.07 -14.51
C GLN A 31 -3.48 3.45 -13.60
N GLY A 32 -3.72 2.27 -13.00
CA GLY A 32 -2.78 1.61 -12.09
C GLY A 32 -2.82 2.10 -10.65
N VAL A 33 -3.85 2.85 -10.24
CA VAL A 33 -4.09 3.21 -8.84
C VAL A 33 -5.25 2.39 -8.30
N ASP A 34 -4.96 1.39 -7.48
CA ASP A 34 -6.00 0.54 -6.89
C ASP A 34 -6.63 1.19 -5.65
N ILE A 35 -5.90 2.07 -4.95
CA ILE A 35 -6.37 2.73 -3.73
C ILE A 35 -5.97 4.20 -3.72
N LEU A 36 -6.93 5.06 -3.37
CA LEU A 36 -6.70 6.45 -2.98
C LEU A 36 -6.81 6.59 -1.46
N ALA A 37 -5.86 7.28 -0.84
CA ALA A 37 -5.85 7.52 0.61
C ALA A 37 -5.25 8.88 0.96
N GLN A 38 -5.45 9.33 2.19
CA GLN A 38 -4.83 10.54 2.72
C GLN A 38 -4.24 10.31 4.11
N LYS A 39 -3.13 10.97 4.42
CA LYS A 39 -2.53 10.98 5.76
C LYS A 39 -1.71 12.25 5.95
N ASN A 40 -1.86 12.92 7.10
CA ASN A 40 -1.13 14.15 7.44
C ASN A 40 -1.21 15.25 6.36
N GLY A 41 -2.36 15.37 5.70
CA GLY A 41 -2.55 16.33 4.60
C GLY A 41 -2.00 15.90 3.24
N ILE A 42 -1.32 14.75 3.15
CA ILE A 42 -0.74 14.19 1.93
C ILE A 42 -1.73 13.20 1.31
N LYS A 43 -1.96 13.30 0.00
CA LYS A 43 -2.79 12.39 -0.80
C LYS A 43 -1.92 11.36 -1.50
N TYR A 44 -2.35 10.11 -1.41
CA TYR A 44 -1.61 8.94 -1.89
C TYR A 44 -2.38 8.25 -3.01
N GLY A 45 -1.66 7.93 -4.10
CA GLY A 45 -2.08 6.98 -5.14
C GLY A 45 -1.32 5.67 -4.95
N ILE A 46 -2.03 4.58 -4.67
CA ILE A 46 -1.43 3.32 -4.24
C ILE A 46 -1.79 2.19 -5.21
N GLN A 47 -0.77 1.49 -5.71
CA GLN A 47 -0.91 0.23 -6.44
C GLN A 47 -0.65 -0.95 -5.49
N CYS A 48 -1.50 -1.96 -5.55
CA CYS A 48 -1.39 -3.23 -4.85
C CYS A 48 -0.97 -4.34 -5.83
N LYS A 49 0.07 -5.10 -5.50
CA LYS A 49 0.48 -6.29 -6.28
C LYS A 49 0.50 -7.54 -5.39
N TYR A 50 -0.38 -8.49 -5.71
CA TYR A 50 -0.45 -9.79 -5.04
C TYR A 50 0.24 -10.88 -5.86
N TYR A 51 1.53 -11.12 -5.63
CA TYR A 51 2.36 -12.05 -6.41
C TYR A 51 3.09 -13.09 -5.54
N SER A 52 3.53 -14.18 -6.16
CA SER A 52 4.39 -15.21 -5.55
C SER A 52 5.89 -14.95 -5.73
N TYR A 53 6.25 -13.87 -6.42
CA TYR A 53 7.62 -13.47 -6.73
C TYR A 53 7.83 -11.97 -6.48
N PRO A 54 9.08 -11.46 -6.47
CA PRO A 54 9.34 -10.05 -6.24
C PRO A 54 8.76 -9.14 -7.35
N VAL A 55 8.20 -8.01 -6.94
CA VAL A 55 7.61 -7.00 -7.81
C VAL A 55 8.71 -6.20 -8.53
N GLY A 56 8.54 -6.02 -9.85
CA GLY A 56 9.49 -5.31 -10.72
C GLY A 56 9.06 -3.89 -11.10
N ASN A 57 9.88 -3.23 -11.93
CA ASN A 57 9.75 -1.82 -12.30
C ASN A 57 8.38 -1.40 -12.84
N LYS A 58 7.66 -2.29 -13.54
CA LYS A 58 6.36 -1.98 -14.13
C LYS A 58 5.38 -1.44 -13.08
N ALA A 59 5.32 -2.05 -11.90
CA ALA A 59 4.43 -1.59 -10.83
C ALA A 59 4.79 -0.20 -10.30
N ILE A 60 6.10 0.14 -10.29
CA ILE A 60 6.59 1.45 -9.87
C ILE A 60 6.18 2.51 -10.90
N GLN A 61 6.32 2.19 -12.20
CA GLN A 61 5.94 3.08 -13.29
C GLN A 61 4.42 3.32 -13.33
N GLU A 62 3.63 2.25 -13.17
CA GLU A 62 2.17 2.32 -13.09
C GLU A 62 1.73 3.20 -11.91
N ALA A 63 2.25 2.96 -10.71
CA ALA A 63 1.90 3.75 -9.53
C ALA A 63 2.30 5.23 -9.67
N TYR A 64 3.48 5.52 -10.21
CA TYR A 64 3.94 6.89 -10.44
C TYR A 64 3.03 7.63 -11.42
N ALA A 65 2.79 7.06 -12.60
CA ALA A 65 1.95 7.68 -13.62
C ALA A 65 0.49 7.81 -13.16
N GLY A 66 -0.03 6.81 -12.46
CA GLY A 66 -1.38 6.82 -11.94
C GLY A 66 -1.57 7.83 -10.80
N ALA A 67 -0.60 7.95 -9.88
CA ALA A 67 -0.65 8.96 -8.83
C ALA A 67 -0.67 10.38 -9.41
N ASP A 68 0.14 10.65 -10.44
CA ASP A 68 0.13 11.92 -11.18
C ASP A 68 -1.24 12.18 -11.84
N PHE A 69 -1.81 11.18 -12.53
CA PHE A 69 -3.14 11.28 -13.15
C PHE A 69 -4.25 11.66 -12.15
N TYR A 70 -4.15 11.17 -10.91
CA TYR A 70 -5.12 11.47 -9.86
C TYR A 70 -4.78 12.71 -9.04
N ASP A 71 -3.77 13.51 -9.40
CA ASP A 71 -3.27 14.63 -8.60
C ASP A 71 -2.97 14.20 -7.15
N CYS A 72 -2.20 13.12 -6.98
CA CYS A 72 -1.72 12.66 -5.68
C CYS A 72 -0.32 13.21 -5.43
N ASP A 73 -0.04 13.53 -4.16
CA ASP A 73 1.26 14.05 -3.74
C ASP A 73 2.34 12.95 -3.71
N VAL A 74 1.92 11.71 -3.40
CA VAL A 74 2.83 10.55 -3.26
C VAL A 74 2.26 9.32 -3.94
N ALA A 75 3.12 8.64 -4.70
CA ALA A 75 2.86 7.30 -5.23
C ALA A 75 3.35 6.23 -4.24
N MET A 76 2.64 5.11 -4.16
CA MET A 76 3.03 3.97 -3.32
C MET A 76 2.76 2.64 -4.01
N VAL A 77 3.60 1.65 -3.76
CA VAL A 77 3.34 0.25 -4.12
C VAL A 77 3.32 -0.61 -2.87
N MET A 78 2.20 -1.32 -2.68
CA MET A 78 2.00 -2.31 -1.63
C MET A 78 2.05 -3.72 -2.22
N THR A 79 2.75 -4.65 -1.58
CA THR A 79 2.77 -6.05 -2.00
C THR A 79 2.82 -7.02 -0.81
N ASN A 80 2.27 -8.22 -1.00
CA ASN A 80 2.42 -9.34 -0.07
C ASN A 80 3.85 -9.95 -0.12
N SER A 81 4.60 -9.64 -1.17
CA SER A 81 5.92 -10.17 -1.46
C SER A 81 6.99 -9.11 -1.14
N THR A 82 8.05 -9.08 -1.95
CA THR A 82 9.15 -8.11 -1.93
C THR A 82 9.28 -7.40 -3.28
N PHE A 83 10.26 -6.51 -3.40
CA PHE A 83 10.65 -5.82 -4.63
C PHE A 83 12.01 -6.29 -5.16
N THR A 84 12.17 -6.29 -6.48
CA THR A 84 13.49 -6.48 -7.10
C THR A 84 14.41 -5.30 -6.78
N ARG A 85 15.73 -5.50 -6.92
CA ARG A 85 16.71 -4.42 -6.70
C ARG A 85 16.45 -3.23 -7.63
N GLN A 86 16.18 -3.50 -8.90
CA GLN A 86 15.88 -2.49 -9.91
C GLN A 86 14.60 -1.71 -9.60
N ALA A 87 13.60 -2.36 -9.01
CA ALA A 87 12.36 -1.69 -8.60
C ALA A 87 12.61 -0.73 -7.43
N ARG A 88 13.46 -1.10 -6.47
CA ARG A 88 13.88 -0.21 -5.38
C ARG A 88 14.67 0.99 -5.89
N GLU A 89 15.63 0.76 -6.78
CA GLU A 89 16.41 1.84 -7.42
C GLU A 89 15.50 2.83 -8.15
N LEU A 90 14.51 2.33 -8.91
CA LEU A 90 13.55 3.18 -9.61
C LEU A 90 12.61 3.91 -8.65
N ALA A 91 12.13 3.24 -7.60
CA ALA A 91 11.25 3.83 -6.61
C ALA A 91 11.92 4.98 -5.86
N ASP A 92 13.17 4.79 -5.44
CA ASP A 92 13.98 5.84 -4.81
C ASP A 92 14.15 7.04 -5.75
N LYS A 93 14.45 6.78 -7.04
CA LYS A 93 14.60 7.84 -8.04
C LYS A 93 13.32 8.64 -8.28
N LEU A 94 12.15 7.99 -8.21
CA LEU A 94 10.85 8.59 -8.50
C LEU A 94 10.09 9.05 -7.24
N GLY A 95 10.62 8.80 -6.04
CA GLY A 95 9.92 9.11 -4.79
C GLY A 95 8.69 8.23 -4.54
N VAL A 96 8.67 6.99 -5.04
CA VAL A 96 7.58 6.03 -4.83
C VAL A 96 7.82 5.26 -3.53
N GLU A 97 6.85 5.30 -2.61
CA GLU A 97 6.94 4.54 -1.36
C GLU A 97 6.73 3.03 -1.58
N LEU A 98 7.51 2.20 -0.91
CA LEU A 98 7.47 0.74 -1.04
C LEU A 98 7.07 0.06 0.27
N TRP A 99 5.97 -0.71 0.24
CA TRP A 99 5.49 -1.47 1.39
C TRP A 99 5.47 -2.96 1.05
N GLU A 100 6.37 -3.70 1.69
CA GLU A 100 6.56 -5.14 1.51
C GLU A 100 5.83 -5.95 2.57
N HIS A 101 5.62 -7.24 2.30
CA HIS A 101 5.02 -8.18 3.25
C HIS A 101 3.73 -7.66 3.88
N CYS A 102 2.91 -6.96 3.09
CA CYS A 102 1.59 -6.52 3.47
C CYS A 102 0.73 -7.77 3.69
N SER A 103 0.75 -8.28 4.92
CA SER A 103 0.18 -9.59 5.23
C SER A 103 -1.34 -9.51 5.18
N PRO A 104 -1.99 -10.38 4.39
CA PRO A 104 -3.44 -10.47 4.33
C PRO A 104 -4.11 -11.14 5.54
N ASN A 105 -3.35 -11.66 6.51
CA ASN A 105 -3.90 -12.40 7.64
C ASN A 105 -3.65 -11.71 8.99
N GLY A 106 -4.75 -11.36 9.64
CA GLY A 106 -4.79 -10.88 11.01
C GLY A 106 -4.21 -11.89 11.99
N SER A 107 -2.96 -11.71 12.36
CA SER A 107 -2.46 -12.10 13.67
C SER A 107 -2.17 -10.83 14.47
N SER A 108 -3.22 -10.15 14.89
CA SER A 108 -3.23 -9.31 16.09
C SER A 108 -4.62 -8.76 16.39
N SER A 109 -5.60 -9.63 16.63
CA SER A 109 -6.78 -9.21 17.44
C SER A 109 -6.52 -9.42 18.94
N VAL A 110 -5.71 -10.43 19.30
CA VAL A 110 -5.48 -10.78 20.70
C VAL A 110 -4.19 -10.17 21.28
N ILE A 111 -3.09 -10.17 20.51
CA ILE A 111 -1.76 -9.75 21.03
C ILE A 111 -1.56 -8.22 21.01
N SER A 112 -2.12 -7.50 20.02
CA SER A 112 -2.02 -6.03 19.96
C SER A 112 -2.84 -5.33 21.05
N ARG A 113 -3.97 -5.93 21.47
CA ARG A 113 -4.81 -5.41 22.55
C ARG A 113 -4.17 -5.62 23.93
N LEU A 114 -3.41 -6.71 24.11
CA LEU A 114 -2.66 -6.99 25.33
C LEU A 114 -1.40 -6.11 25.47
N MET A 115 -0.68 -5.81 24.39
CA MET A 115 0.49 -4.92 24.47
C MET A 115 0.13 -3.44 24.77
N ARG A 116 -1.09 -2.98 24.44
CA ARG A 116 -1.54 -1.63 24.83
C ARG A 116 -1.84 -1.50 26.33
N ILE A 117 -2.12 -2.60 27.03
CA ILE A 117 -2.35 -2.59 28.48
C ILE A 117 -1.01 -2.56 29.24
N PHE A 118 0.05 -3.15 28.68
CA PHE A 118 1.36 -3.22 29.34
C PHE A 118 2.21 -1.94 29.22
N ASN A 119 1.96 -1.06 28.25
CA ASN A 119 2.69 0.21 28.08
C ASN A 119 1.99 1.44 28.67
N LEU A 120 1.01 1.26 29.56
CA LEU A 120 0.40 2.36 30.34
C LEU A 120 0.94 2.47 31.78
N PHE A 121 1.95 1.68 32.14
CA PHE A 121 2.67 1.79 33.41
C PHE A 121 4.18 1.76 33.17
N SER A 122 4.73 2.85 32.62
CA SER A 122 6.13 3.27 32.77
C SER A 122 6.23 4.74 32.42
#